data_AF-A0ABC8ULL1-F1
#
_entry.id   AF-A0ABC8ULL1-F1
#
_cell.length_a   1.000
_cell.length_b   1.000
_cell.length_c   1.000
_cell.angle_alpha   90.00
_cell.angle_beta   90.00
_cell.angle_gamma   90.00
#
_symmetry.space_group_name_H-M   'P 1'
#
loop_
_entity.id
_entity.type
_entity.pdbx_description
1 polymer ?
#
loop_
_entity_poly.entity_id
_entity_poly.type
_entity_poly.pdbx_seq_one_letter_code
_entity_poly.pdbx_strand_id
1 'polypeptide(L)'
;MLDFESVVAIISWGSPIFSFVSLGDYFNNLRKHKIYEIKNPIYRLRKNGLNESEAYQYFVLKAQQIALSHGYEIVNWEETFNNFGNKLSRKTIVHNWLGSGVAERVTAAGLRCIVSNQDKWYLDHLDATWQGFYMNEPLTNITNPKQQALVIGGEVCTWGEHIDGSDIEQTIWPRAAAAAERLWTPYDNLAKDPRQVTGRLAHFRCLLNQRGVAAAPLAGPGRVAPGEPGSCYSQ
;
A
#
# COMPACT_ATOMS: atom_id res chain seq x y z
N MET A 1 -19.81 26.15 3.75
CA MET A 1 -18.44 25.69 4.01
C MET A 1 -18.53 24.22 4.45
N LEU A 2 -17.58 23.37 4.04
CA LEU A 2 -17.49 22.03 4.61
C LEU A 2 -17.13 22.12 6.07
N ASP A 3 -17.81 21.34 6.90
CA ASP A 3 -17.49 21.20 8.30
C ASP A 3 -16.41 20.12 8.43
N PHE A 4 -15.21 20.52 8.84
CA PHE A 4 -14.05 19.64 9.06
C PHE A 4 -13.88 19.29 10.54
N GLU A 5 -14.78 19.69 11.44
CA GLU A 5 -14.66 19.45 12.89
C GLU A 5 -14.41 17.97 13.20
N SER A 6 -15.15 17.05 12.54
CA SER A 6 -14.92 15.61 12.72
C SER A 6 -13.53 15.15 12.24
N VAL A 7 -13.01 15.73 11.16
CA VAL A 7 -11.68 15.40 10.63
C VAL A 7 -10.60 15.92 11.58
N VAL A 8 -10.77 17.14 12.08
CA VAL A 8 -9.88 17.75 13.09
C VAL A 8 -9.88 16.91 14.36
N ALA A 9 -11.05 16.51 14.85
CA ALA A 9 -11.16 15.71 16.07
C ALA A 9 -10.40 14.37 15.94
N ILE A 10 -10.57 13.66 14.81
CA ILE A 10 -9.90 12.37 14.57
C ILE A 10 -8.38 12.55 14.46
N ILE A 11 -7.91 13.52 13.66
CA ILE A 11 -6.48 13.78 13.45
C ILE A 11 -5.84 14.23 14.77
N SER A 12 -6.47 15.16 15.49
CA SER A 12 -5.96 15.68 16.76
C SER A 12 -5.81 14.57 17.79
N TRP A 13 -6.81 13.68 17.90
CA TRP A 13 -6.79 12.57 18.85
C TRP A 13 -5.61 11.61 18.62
N GLY A 14 -5.29 11.29 17.36
CA GLY A 14 -4.18 10.39 17.06
C GLY A 14 -2.80 11.02 17.18
N SER A 15 -2.69 12.35 17.10
CA SER A 15 -1.42 13.05 16.91
C SER A 15 -0.38 12.86 18.02
N PRO A 16 -0.76 12.68 19.30
CA PRO A 16 0.22 12.39 20.35
C PRO A 16 0.80 10.97 20.28
N ILE A 17 0.17 10.07 19.52
CA ILE A 17 0.45 8.63 19.52
C ILE A 17 1.19 8.21 18.24
N PHE A 18 0.82 8.78 17.09
CA PHE A 18 1.30 8.34 15.78
C PHE A 18 2.08 9.45 15.06
N SER A 19 3.21 9.09 14.43
CA SER A 19 4.01 10.02 13.63
C SER A 19 3.56 10.15 12.17
N PHE A 20 2.90 9.11 11.65
CA PHE A 20 2.39 9.05 10.28
C PHE A 20 0.87 8.96 10.28
N VAL A 21 0.24 9.52 9.25
CA VAL A 21 -1.19 9.30 8.97
C VAL A 21 -1.38 9.03 7.47
N SER A 22 -2.07 7.92 7.16
CA SER A 22 -2.54 7.67 5.81
C SER A 22 -3.91 8.31 5.64
N LEU A 23 -4.05 9.23 4.68
CA LEU A 23 -5.30 9.95 4.41
C LEU A 23 -6.15 9.30 3.31
N GLY A 24 -5.83 8.06 2.93
CA GLY A 24 -6.65 7.26 2.03
C GLY A 24 -6.52 7.63 0.55
N ASP A 25 -7.42 7.05 -0.24
CA ASP A 25 -7.41 6.95 -1.69
C ASP A 25 -8.53 7.78 -2.35
N TYR A 26 -8.72 7.48 -3.63
CA TYR A 26 -9.63 8.04 -4.60
C TYR A 26 -11.07 8.33 -4.11
N PHE A 27 -11.67 9.39 -4.66
CA PHE A 27 -13.11 9.66 -4.57
C PHE A 27 -13.85 9.07 -5.79
N ASN A 28 -14.71 8.07 -5.56
CA ASN A 28 -15.43 7.39 -6.63
C ASN A 28 -16.70 8.15 -7.08
N ASN A 29 -16.72 8.65 -8.32
CA ASN A 29 -17.83 9.39 -8.94
C ASN A 29 -19.14 8.59 -9.14
N LEU A 30 -19.13 7.27 -8.87
CA LEU A 30 -20.25 6.38 -9.20
C LEU A 30 -21.27 6.15 -8.08
N ARG A 31 -21.07 6.66 -6.85
CA ARG A 31 -22.13 6.61 -5.83
C ARG A 31 -23.20 7.69 -6.07
N LYS A 32 -23.93 7.56 -7.18
CA LYS A 32 -25.23 8.20 -7.46
C LYS A 32 -26.36 7.54 -6.66
N HIS A 33 -26.16 7.22 -5.38
CA HIS A 33 -27.28 6.84 -4.54
C HIS A 33 -28.08 8.10 -4.22
N LYS A 34 -29.21 8.25 -4.93
CA LYS A 34 -30.27 9.28 -4.83
C LYS A 34 -30.79 9.58 -3.40
N ILE A 35 -30.24 8.96 -2.36
CA ILE A 35 -30.73 9.01 -0.98
C ILE A 35 -29.87 9.96 -0.10
N TYR A 36 -28.69 10.43 -0.55
CA TYR A 36 -27.79 11.26 0.28
C TYR A 36 -27.49 12.68 -0.25
N GLU A 37 -28.23 13.18 -1.23
CA GLU A 37 -27.99 14.53 -1.81
C GLU A 37 -28.02 15.67 -0.76
N ILE A 38 -28.67 15.47 0.39
CA ILE A 38 -28.83 16.51 1.42
C ILE A 38 -27.64 16.56 2.41
N LYS A 39 -26.80 15.52 2.49
CA LYS A 39 -25.68 15.44 3.46
C LYS A 39 -24.30 15.26 2.83
N ASN A 40 -24.18 15.19 1.50
CA ASN A 40 -22.90 15.01 0.85
C ASN A 40 -22.04 16.30 0.89
N PRO A 41 -20.82 16.27 1.46
CA PRO A 41 -19.83 17.35 1.42
C PRO A 41 -19.68 17.98 0.02
N ILE A 42 -19.59 17.15 -1.01
CA ILE A 42 -19.38 17.60 -2.40
C ILE A 42 -20.58 18.36 -2.95
N TYR A 43 -21.79 18.04 -2.52
CA TYR A 43 -22.98 18.81 -2.89
C TYR A 43 -22.93 20.25 -2.34
N ARG A 44 -22.37 20.45 -1.14
CA ARG A 44 -22.15 21.81 -0.59
C ARG A 44 -21.03 22.55 -1.30
N LEU A 45 -19.99 21.85 -1.76
CA LEU A 45 -18.91 22.45 -2.54
C LEU A 45 -19.35 22.85 -3.95
N ARG A 46 -20.26 22.08 -4.56
CA ARG A 46 -20.95 22.46 -5.80
C ARG A 46 -21.75 23.77 -5.67
N LYS A 47 -22.38 24.00 -4.51
CA LYS A 47 -23.06 25.28 -4.20
C LYS A 47 -22.12 26.49 -4.17
N ASN A 48 -20.81 26.27 -4.06
CA ASN A 48 -19.78 27.30 -4.13
C ASN A 48 -19.12 27.41 -5.52
N GLY A 49 -19.69 26.78 -6.55
CA GLY A 49 -19.19 26.84 -7.92
C GLY A 49 -18.07 25.85 -8.28
N LEU A 50 -17.70 24.95 -7.36
CA LEU A 50 -16.66 23.93 -7.62
C LEU A 50 -17.26 22.69 -8.31
N ASN A 51 -16.55 22.17 -9.30
CA ASN A 51 -16.84 20.85 -9.86
C ASN A 51 -16.34 19.73 -8.93
N GLU A 52 -16.64 18.47 -9.26
CA GLU A 52 -16.34 17.31 -8.40
C GLU A 52 -14.83 17.12 -8.17
N SER A 53 -14.01 17.32 -9.21
CA SER A 53 -12.56 17.22 -9.12
C SER A 53 -11.97 18.31 -8.24
N GLU A 54 -12.46 19.54 -8.40
CA GLU A 54 -12.07 20.68 -7.56
C GLU A 54 -12.50 20.47 -6.09
N ALA A 55 -13.68 19.90 -5.87
CA ALA A 55 -14.19 19.58 -4.54
C ALA A 55 -13.35 18.50 -3.85
N TYR A 56 -12.99 17.45 -4.57
CA TYR A 56 -12.10 16.39 -4.09
C TYR A 56 -10.70 16.95 -3.76
N GLN A 57 -10.11 17.73 -4.67
CA GLN A 57 -8.82 18.39 -4.46
C GLN A 57 -8.86 19.29 -3.22
N TYR A 58 -9.89 20.12 -3.07
CA TYR A 58 -10.06 20.98 -1.90
C TYR A 58 -10.12 20.18 -0.61
N PHE A 59 -10.89 19.09 -0.58
CA PHE A 59 -11.04 18.25 0.60
C PHE A 59 -9.72 17.61 1.02
N VAL A 60 -9.01 16.97 0.08
CA VAL A 60 -7.75 16.29 0.38
C VAL A 60 -6.69 17.30 0.83
N LEU A 61 -6.51 18.41 0.10
CA LEU A 61 -5.52 19.42 0.48
C LEU A 61 -5.84 20.06 1.84
N LYS A 62 -7.12 20.23 2.18
CA LYS A 62 -7.50 20.74 3.51
C LYS A 62 -7.22 19.72 4.61
N ALA A 63 -7.51 18.44 4.40
CA ALA A 63 -7.16 17.37 5.34
C ALA A 63 -5.63 17.26 5.53
N GLN A 64 -4.85 17.37 4.44
CA GLN A 64 -3.39 17.43 4.51
C GLN A 64 -2.91 18.62 5.35
N GLN A 65 -3.47 19.81 5.16
CA GLN A 65 -3.10 20.99 5.95
C GLN A 65 -3.35 20.76 7.46
N ILE A 66 -4.48 20.16 7.81
CA ILE A 66 -4.81 19.83 9.20
C ILE A 66 -3.83 18.79 9.76
N ALA A 67 -3.57 17.70 9.03
CA ALA A 67 -2.59 16.69 9.47
C ALA A 67 -1.19 17.30 9.68
N LEU A 68 -0.73 18.15 8.74
CA LEU A 68 0.55 18.84 8.85
C LEU A 68 0.61 19.79 10.05
N SER A 69 -0.48 20.49 10.40
CA SER A 69 -0.50 21.37 11.56
C SER A 69 -0.41 20.62 12.89
N HIS A 70 -0.73 19.31 12.89
CA HIS A 70 -0.55 18.41 14.02
C HIS A 70 0.79 17.65 14.00
N GLY A 71 1.70 17.99 13.09
CA GLY A 71 3.05 17.42 13.05
C GLY A 71 3.15 16.06 12.35
N TYR A 72 2.09 15.58 11.71
CA TYR A 72 2.12 14.32 10.98
C TYR A 72 2.98 14.37 9.72
N GLU A 73 3.63 13.25 9.43
CA GLU A 73 4.00 12.89 8.07
C GLU A 73 2.81 12.22 7.36
N ILE A 74 2.50 12.69 6.15
CA ILE A 74 1.30 12.23 5.44
C ILE A 74 1.68 11.17 4.41
N VAL A 75 0.91 10.10 4.40
CA VAL A 75 0.87 9.13 3.30
C VAL A 75 -0.46 9.29 2.55
N ASN A 76 -0.40 9.29 1.22
CA ASN A 76 -1.58 9.23 0.37
C ASN A 76 -1.37 8.27 -0.78
N TRP A 77 -2.43 7.61 -1.22
CA TRP A 77 -2.38 6.82 -2.45
C TRP A 77 -2.15 7.72 -3.67
N GLU A 78 -1.57 7.11 -4.70
CA GLU A 78 -1.03 7.79 -5.88
C GLU A 78 -2.01 8.60 -6.71
N GLU A 79 -3.32 8.39 -6.59
CA GLU A 79 -4.34 9.18 -7.26
C GLU A 79 -4.23 10.65 -6.87
N THR A 80 -3.84 10.95 -5.63
CA THR A 80 -3.62 12.33 -5.19
C THR A 80 -2.48 12.98 -5.98
N PHE A 81 -1.39 12.24 -6.25
CA PHE A 81 -0.28 12.72 -7.07
C PHE A 81 -0.68 12.85 -8.54
N ASN A 82 -1.38 11.84 -9.08
CA ASN A 82 -1.83 11.81 -10.46
C ASN A 82 -2.80 12.96 -10.79
N ASN A 83 -3.66 13.35 -9.84
CA ASN A 83 -4.66 14.40 -10.07
C ASN A 83 -4.18 15.80 -9.67
N PHE A 84 -3.36 15.93 -8.62
CA PHE A 84 -3.04 17.25 -8.04
C PHE A 84 -1.63 17.73 -8.40
N GLY A 85 -0.73 16.81 -8.78
CA GLY A 85 0.63 17.11 -9.21
C GLY A 85 1.38 17.98 -8.19
N ASN A 86 1.85 19.15 -8.64
CA ASN A 86 2.65 20.07 -7.84
C ASN A 86 1.89 20.76 -6.69
N LYS A 87 0.57 20.62 -6.60
CA LYS A 87 -0.24 21.18 -5.50
C LYS A 87 -0.14 20.35 -4.22
N LEU A 88 0.33 19.11 -4.30
CA LEU A 88 0.61 18.29 -3.13
C LEU A 88 1.73 18.90 -2.28
N SER A 89 1.60 18.78 -0.97
CA SER A 89 2.67 19.13 -0.05
C SER A 89 3.94 18.34 -0.38
N ARG A 90 5.09 19.02 -0.33
CA ARG A 90 6.41 18.39 -0.50
C ARG A 90 6.75 17.38 0.59
N LYS A 91 6.01 17.41 1.71
CA LYS A 91 6.13 16.46 2.82
C LYS A 91 5.33 15.17 2.59
N THR A 92 4.41 15.15 1.63
CA THR A 92 3.59 13.98 1.33
C THR A 92 4.45 12.83 0.80
N ILE A 93 4.24 11.65 1.36
CA ILE A 93 4.71 10.37 0.86
C ILE A 93 3.60 9.81 -0.03
N VAL A 94 3.96 9.43 -1.26
CA VAL A 94 3.01 8.83 -2.20
C VAL A 94 3.11 7.32 -2.13
N HIS A 95 1.98 6.65 -1.99
CA HIS A 95 1.87 5.19 -1.95
C HIS A 95 1.38 4.69 -3.31
N ASN A 96 2.25 4.02 -4.06
CA ASN A 96 2.01 3.55 -5.42
C ASN A 96 1.39 2.15 -5.46
N TRP A 97 0.38 1.94 -6.32
CA TRP A 97 -0.27 0.63 -6.45
C TRP A 97 -0.77 0.23 -7.85
N LEU A 98 -1.23 1.15 -8.71
CA LEU A 98 -1.88 0.80 -9.98
C LEU A 98 -0.92 0.13 -10.97
N GLY A 99 0.38 0.43 -10.88
CA GLY A 99 1.41 -0.21 -11.68
C GLY A 99 2.73 0.56 -11.77
N SER A 100 3.59 0.12 -12.70
CA SER A 100 4.94 0.65 -12.89
C SER A 100 4.97 2.11 -13.37
N GLY A 101 6.04 2.82 -13.03
CA GLY A 101 6.34 4.16 -13.56
C GLY A 101 5.80 5.32 -12.71
N VAL A 102 4.84 5.09 -11.80
CA VAL A 102 4.42 6.15 -10.87
C VAL A 102 5.54 6.46 -9.86
N ALA A 103 6.21 5.45 -9.32
CA ALA A 103 7.36 5.65 -8.43
C ALA A 103 8.46 6.50 -9.09
N GLU A 104 8.76 6.26 -10.37
CA GLU A 104 9.69 7.07 -11.16
C GLU A 104 9.21 8.53 -11.27
N ARG A 105 7.94 8.76 -11.63
CA ARG A 105 7.39 10.13 -11.73
C ARG A 105 7.34 10.86 -10.38
N VAL A 106 6.99 10.17 -9.30
CA VAL A 106 6.93 10.71 -7.93
C VAL A 106 8.32 11.14 -7.48
N THR A 107 9.31 10.27 -7.64
CA THR A 107 10.69 10.56 -7.25
C THR A 107 11.36 11.59 -8.16
N ALA A 108 11.02 11.61 -9.46
CA ALA A 108 11.43 12.68 -10.39
C ALA A 108 10.81 14.04 -10.02
N ALA A 109 9.58 14.04 -9.50
CA ALA A 109 8.98 15.22 -8.90
C ALA A 109 9.62 15.58 -7.56
N GLY A 110 10.48 14.74 -6.97
CA GLY A 110 11.19 14.96 -5.70
C GLY A 110 10.34 14.69 -4.45
N LEU A 111 9.30 13.87 -4.56
CA LEU A 111 8.50 13.37 -3.44
C LEU A 111 8.99 11.99 -3.04
N ARG A 112 8.73 11.61 -1.77
CA ARG A 112 9.00 10.26 -1.28
C ARG A 112 7.92 9.29 -1.74
N CYS A 113 8.30 8.02 -1.93
CA CYS A 113 7.43 6.98 -2.46
C CYS A 113 7.51 5.68 -1.63
N ILE A 114 6.37 5.06 -1.37
CA ILE A 114 6.23 3.66 -0.93
C ILE A 114 5.65 2.87 -2.11
N VAL A 115 6.26 1.74 -2.45
CA VAL A 115 5.83 0.90 -3.58
C VAL A 115 4.97 -0.27 -3.11
N SER A 116 3.82 -0.48 -3.76
CA SER A 116 2.88 -1.58 -3.50
C SER A 116 2.18 -2.03 -4.79
N ASN A 117 2.94 -2.24 -5.86
CA ASN A 117 2.42 -2.70 -7.16
C ASN A 117 1.40 -3.85 -7.00
N GLN A 118 0.15 -3.62 -7.39
CA GLN A 118 -0.96 -4.56 -7.14
C GLN A 118 -0.81 -5.91 -7.85
N ASP A 119 -0.09 -5.95 -8.96
CA ASP A 119 0.16 -7.18 -9.73
C ASP A 119 1.18 -8.11 -9.06
N LYS A 120 1.83 -7.64 -7.97
CA LYS A 120 2.86 -8.39 -7.24
C LYS A 120 2.70 -8.38 -5.73
N TRP A 121 2.37 -7.25 -5.10
CA TRP A 121 2.42 -7.08 -3.64
C TRP A 121 1.04 -6.97 -2.98
N TYR A 122 -0.03 -7.38 -3.67
CA TYR A 122 -1.35 -7.57 -3.07
C TYR A 122 -1.54 -9.04 -2.71
N LEU A 123 -1.71 -9.32 -1.43
CA LEU A 123 -1.85 -10.66 -0.85
C LEU A 123 -3.26 -11.22 -1.03
N ASP A 124 -4.27 -10.37 -1.14
CA ASP A 124 -5.64 -10.74 -1.49
C ASP A 124 -5.78 -11.26 -2.94
N HIS A 125 -4.83 -10.93 -3.83
CA HIS A 125 -4.66 -11.61 -5.11
C HIS A 125 -4.04 -12.99 -4.88
N LEU A 126 -4.90 -14.01 -4.70
CA LEU A 126 -4.44 -15.36 -4.35
C LEU A 126 -3.62 -16.02 -5.46
N ASP A 127 -3.82 -15.66 -6.73
CA ASP A 127 -3.03 -16.15 -7.87
C ASP A 127 -1.59 -15.63 -7.89
N ALA A 128 -1.29 -14.55 -7.15
CA ALA A 128 0.06 -14.00 -7.04
C ALA A 128 0.95 -14.91 -6.17
N THR A 129 1.99 -15.47 -6.80
CA THR A 129 2.92 -16.40 -6.16
C THR A 129 4.03 -15.69 -5.39
N TRP A 130 4.63 -16.36 -4.42
CA TRP A 130 5.76 -15.80 -3.66
C TRP A 130 6.96 -15.42 -4.56
N GLN A 131 7.16 -16.11 -5.70
CA GLN A 131 8.20 -15.76 -6.65
C GLN A 131 7.91 -14.39 -7.28
N GLY A 132 6.65 -14.09 -7.60
CA GLY A 132 6.24 -12.77 -8.05
C GLY A 132 6.52 -11.70 -7.01
N PHE A 133 6.19 -11.96 -5.75
CA PHE A 133 6.51 -11.07 -4.62
C PHE A 133 8.02 -10.83 -4.50
N TYR A 134 8.83 -11.89 -4.61
CA TYR A 134 10.29 -11.81 -4.50
C TYR A 134 10.93 -11.03 -5.66
N MET A 135 10.38 -11.14 -6.87
CA MET A 135 10.95 -10.54 -8.08
C MET A 135 10.51 -9.10 -8.34
N ASN A 136 9.55 -8.59 -7.58
CA ASN A 136 9.10 -7.21 -7.71
C ASN A 136 10.20 -6.24 -7.24
N GLU A 137 10.78 -5.49 -8.16
CA GLU A 137 11.87 -4.56 -7.88
C GLU A 137 11.35 -3.12 -7.73
N PRO A 138 11.33 -2.53 -6.52
CA PRO A 138 10.76 -1.20 -6.28
C PRO A 138 11.52 -0.08 -6.99
N LEU A 139 12.78 -0.28 -7.38
CA LEU A 139 13.60 0.70 -8.10
C LEU A 139 13.54 0.56 -9.63
N THR A 140 12.63 -0.26 -10.16
CA THR A 140 12.49 -0.45 -11.61
C THR A 140 12.36 0.91 -12.33
N ASN A 141 13.21 1.12 -13.33
CA ASN A 141 13.34 2.36 -14.13
C ASN A 141 13.89 3.60 -13.39
N ILE A 142 14.31 3.49 -12.12
CA ILE A 142 14.90 4.61 -11.37
C ILE A 142 16.42 4.40 -11.26
N THR A 143 17.19 5.05 -12.13
CA THR A 143 18.66 4.89 -12.17
C THR A 143 19.43 5.95 -11.40
N ASN A 144 18.81 7.11 -11.13
CA ASN A 144 19.45 8.20 -10.42
C ASN A 144 19.49 7.91 -8.90
N PRO A 145 20.66 7.83 -8.25
CA PRO A 145 20.75 7.53 -6.82
C PRO A 145 19.97 8.49 -5.92
N LYS A 146 19.86 9.77 -6.29
CA LYS A 146 19.06 10.76 -5.53
C LYS A 146 17.56 10.46 -5.61
N GLN A 147 17.08 9.93 -6.73
CA GLN A 147 15.69 9.51 -6.88
C GLN A 147 15.45 8.16 -6.22
N GLN A 148 16.40 7.23 -6.30
CA GLN A 148 16.32 5.94 -5.59
C GLN A 148 16.18 6.16 -4.08
N ALA A 149 16.91 7.13 -3.50
CA ALA A 149 16.81 7.48 -2.08
C ALA A 149 15.43 8.05 -1.67
N LEU A 150 14.59 8.45 -2.63
CA LEU A 150 13.22 8.88 -2.36
C LEU A 150 12.22 7.71 -2.36
N VAL A 151 12.59 6.53 -2.87
CA VAL A 151 11.84 5.30 -2.63
C VAL A 151 12.23 4.79 -1.24
N ILE A 152 11.35 5.00 -0.27
CA ILE A 152 11.65 4.74 1.15
C ILE A 152 11.33 3.32 1.60
N GLY A 153 10.77 2.50 0.70
CA GLY A 153 10.46 1.11 0.97
C GLY A 153 9.30 0.62 0.11
N GLY A 154 8.72 -0.49 0.55
CA GLY A 154 7.52 -1.07 -0.03
C GLY A 154 6.62 -1.66 1.03
N GLU A 155 5.36 -1.86 0.66
CA GLU A 155 4.35 -2.47 1.52
C GLU A 155 3.64 -3.58 0.73
N VAL A 156 3.41 -4.71 1.40
CA VAL A 156 2.52 -5.75 0.88
C VAL A 156 1.14 -5.54 1.50
N CYS A 157 0.11 -5.42 0.67
CA CYS A 157 -1.23 -5.08 1.10
C CYS A 157 -2.11 -6.33 1.17
N THR A 158 -3.00 -6.39 2.15
CA THR A 158 -4.00 -7.45 2.29
C THR A 158 -5.36 -6.78 2.44
N TRP A 159 -6.11 -6.67 1.35
CA TRP A 159 -7.47 -6.12 1.41
C TRP A 159 -8.45 -7.13 2.01
N GLY A 160 -9.36 -6.64 2.85
CA GLY A 160 -10.15 -7.46 3.78
C GLY A 160 -11.46 -8.02 3.23
N GLU A 161 -11.77 -7.88 1.94
CA GLU A 161 -13.09 -8.22 1.36
C GLU A 161 -13.45 -9.69 1.53
N HIS A 162 -12.45 -10.56 1.48
CA HIS A 162 -12.61 -12.01 1.56
C HIS A 162 -11.65 -12.64 2.59
N ILE A 163 -11.28 -11.89 3.63
CA ILE A 163 -10.23 -12.27 4.59
C ILE A 163 -10.71 -11.97 6.00
N ASP A 164 -10.57 -12.94 6.90
CA ASP A 164 -10.88 -12.74 8.30
C ASP A 164 -9.92 -13.54 9.21
N GLY A 165 -10.23 -13.60 10.52
CA GLY A 165 -9.40 -14.29 11.49
C GLY A 165 -9.22 -15.79 11.25
N SER A 166 -10.03 -16.41 10.38
CA SER A 166 -9.90 -17.82 10.03
C SER A 166 -8.79 -18.12 9.02
N ASP A 167 -8.39 -17.12 8.22
CA ASP A 167 -7.51 -17.34 7.07
C ASP A 167 -6.44 -16.25 6.81
N ILE A 168 -6.37 -15.22 7.66
CA ILE A 168 -5.45 -14.08 7.49
C ILE A 168 -3.98 -14.49 7.49
N GLU A 169 -3.57 -15.44 8.34
CA GLU A 169 -2.17 -15.85 8.44
C GLU A 169 -1.71 -16.62 7.20
N GLN A 170 -2.55 -17.52 6.68
CA GLN A 170 -2.30 -18.28 5.46
C GLN A 170 -2.32 -17.39 4.22
N THR A 171 -3.03 -16.26 4.25
CA THR A 171 -2.98 -15.27 3.18
C THR A 171 -1.65 -14.52 3.19
N ILE A 172 -1.24 -14.03 4.35
CA ILE A 172 -0.03 -13.18 4.48
C ILE A 172 1.24 -14.02 4.28
N TRP A 173 1.34 -15.16 4.96
CA TRP A 173 2.57 -15.93 5.04
C TRP A 173 2.50 -17.19 4.18
N PRO A 174 3.58 -17.54 3.45
CA PRO A 174 4.93 -16.96 3.52
C PRO A 174 5.21 -15.87 2.47
N ARG A 175 4.22 -15.47 1.65
CA ARG A 175 4.43 -14.52 0.54
C ARG A 175 4.98 -13.17 0.99
N ALA A 176 4.51 -12.65 2.12
CA ALA A 176 5.07 -11.43 2.72
C ALA A 176 6.57 -11.55 3.06
N ALA A 177 7.05 -12.74 3.46
CA ALA A 177 8.46 -12.97 3.75
C ALA A 177 9.34 -12.83 2.50
N ALA A 178 8.80 -13.20 1.33
CA ALA A 178 9.51 -13.03 0.06
C ALA A 178 9.70 -11.54 -0.29
N ALA A 179 8.69 -10.70 -0.07
CA ALA A 179 8.82 -9.25 -0.23
C ALA A 179 9.73 -8.63 0.83
N ALA A 180 9.68 -9.11 2.07
CA ALA A 180 10.54 -8.62 3.16
C ALA A 180 12.03 -8.79 2.82
N GLU A 181 12.43 -9.95 2.31
CA GLU A 181 13.80 -10.20 1.85
C GLU A 181 14.20 -9.28 0.68
N ARG A 182 13.30 -9.03 -0.28
CA ARG A 182 13.54 -8.08 -1.39
C ARG A 182 13.81 -6.67 -0.88
N LEU A 183 13.09 -6.22 0.15
CA LEU A 183 13.22 -4.89 0.73
C LEU A 183 14.41 -4.77 1.70
N TRP A 184 14.83 -5.89 2.29
CA TRP A 184 15.89 -5.91 3.30
C TRP A 184 17.29 -6.12 2.71
N THR A 185 17.42 -7.03 1.76
CA THR A 185 18.72 -7.44 1.21
C THR A 185 19.17 -6.46 0.12
N PRO A 186 20.43 -5.99 0.12
CA PRO A 186 20.95 -5.16 -0.96
C PRO A 186 20.77 -5.81 -2.33
N TYR A 187 20.45 -5.02 -3.35
CA TYR A 187 20.09 -5.52 -4.69
C TYR A 187 21.11 -6.48 -5.30
N ASP A 188 22.40 -6.20 -5.10
CA ASP A 188 23.51 -7.01 -5.63
C ASP A 188 23.64 -8.37 -4.94
N ASN A 189 23.13 -8.50 -3.72
CA ASN A 189 23.14 -9.73 -2.94
C ASN A 189 21.85 -10.56 -3.10
N LEU A 190 20.85 -10.03 -3.81
CA LEU A 190 19.61 -10.76 -4.08
C LEU A 190 19.84 -11.83 -5.15
N ALA A 191 19.30 -13.03 -4.89
CA ALA A 191 19.25 -14.09 -5.88
C ALA A 191 18.46 -13.60 -7.10
N LYS A 192 19.03 -13.78 -8.29
CA LYS A 192 18.36 -13.38 -9.55
C LYS A 192 17.35 -14.42 -10.01
N ASP A 193 17.49 -15.66 -9.56
CA ASP A 193 16.57 -16.76 -9.81
C ASP A 193 15.84 -17.13 -8.50
N PRO A 194 14.50 -16.96 -8.43
CA PRO A 194 13.71 -17.35 -7.26
C PRO A 194 13.92 -18.79 -6.83
N ARG A 195 14.27 -19.72 -7.73
CA ARG A 195 14.48 -21.14 -7.35
C ARG A 195 15.59 -21.33 -6.32
N GLN A 196 16.55 -20.41 -6.25
CA GLN A 196 17.61 -20.41 -5.24
C GLN A 196 17.11 -20.00 -3.84
N VAL A 197 15.95 -19.35 -3.78
CA VAL A 197 15.28 -18.90 -2.53
C VAL A 197 14.42 -19.99 -1.91
N THR A 198 13.93 -20.94 -2.71
CA THR A 198 12.94 -21.95 -2.30
C THR A 198 13.32 -22.64 -0.99
N GLY A 199 14.56 -23.12 -0.86
CA GLY A 199 14.99 -23.87 0.33
C GLY A 199 14.95 -23.04 1.61
N ARG A 200 15.45 -21.79 1.58
CA ARG A 200 15.47 -20.92 2.77
C ARG A 200 14.09 -20.38 3.12
N LEU A 201 13.24 -20.11 2.13
CA LEU A 201 11.86 -19.69 2.36
C LEU A 201 11.00 -20.84 2.92
N ALA A 202 11.18 -22.08 2.43
CA ALA A 202 10.54 -23.27 3.01
C ALA A 202 10.97 -23.49 4.47
N HIS A 203 12.25 -23.30 4.78
CA HIS A 203 12.73 -23.35 6.15
C HIS A 203 12.08 -22.26 7.04
N PHE A 204 12.00 -21.01 6.54
CA PHE A 204 11.35 -19.92 7.27
C PHE A 204 9.85 -20.17 7.48
N ARG A 205 9.15 -20.71 6.48
CA ARG A 205 7.75 -21.14 6.61
C ARG A 205 7.58 -22.15 7.74
N CYS A 206 8.43 -23.17 7.81
CA CYS A 206 8.41 -24.13 8.92
C CYS A 206 8.62 -23.46 10.28
N LEU A 207 9.53 -22.49 10.36
CA LEU A 207 9.78 -21.73 11.59
C LEU A 207 8.57 -20.91 12.02
N LEU A 208 7.83 -20.31 11.07
CA LEU A 208 6.56 -19.62 11.35
C LEU A 208 5.54 -20.59 11.95
N ASN A 209 5.33 -21.75 11.32
CA ASN A 209 4.40 -22.77 11.82
C ASN A 209 4.77 -23.26 13.22
N GLN A 210 6.06 -23.48 13.50
CA GLN A 210 6.56 -23.86 14.83
C GLN A 210 6.32 -22.77 15.89
N ARG A 211 6.20 -21.51 15.47
CA ARG A 211 5.92 -20.35 16.33
C ARG A 211 4.43 -20.02 16.42
N GLY A 212 3.56 -20.86 15.87
CA GLY A 212 2.12 -20.68 15.93
C GLY A 212 1.55 -19.73 14.87
N VAL A 213 2.33 -19.37 13.84
CA VAL A 213 1.84 -18.61 12.69
C VAL A 213 1.51 -19.61 11.57
N ALA A 214 0.24 -19.72 11.19
CA ALA A 214 -0.26 -20.67 10.21
C ALA A 214 0.09 -20.25 8.77
N ALA A 215 1.34 -20.46 8.35
CA ALA A 215 1.80 -20.12 7.01
C ALA A 215 1.36 -21.15 5.95
N ALA A 216 0.79 -20.66 4.85
CA ALA A 216 0.38 -21.48 3.71
C ALA A 216 1.56 -22.26 3.09
N PRO A 217 1.30 -23.40 2.43
CA PRO A 217 2.28 -24.09 1.58
C PRO A 217 3.01 -23.15 0.63
N LEU A 218 4.27 -23.48 0.33
CA LEU A 218 5.06 -22.71 -0.63
C LEU A 218 4.64 -23.02 -2.08
N ALA A 219 4.21 -24.26 -2.33
CA ALA A 219 3.71 -24.69 -3.62
C ALA A 219 2.26 -24.25 -3.82
N GLY A 220 2.01 -23.50 -4.90
CA GLY A 220 0.68 -23.09 -5.33
C GLY A 220 0.34 -21.62 -5.06
N PRO A 221 -0.94 -21.25 -5.24
CA PRO A 221 -1.49 -19.92 -4.95
C PRO A 221 -1.50 -19.60 -3.44
N GLY A 222 -1.82 -18.37 -3.07
CA GLY A 222 -2.07 -17.97 -1.68
C GLY A 222 -3.24 -18.71 -1.04
N ARG A 223 -3.18 -18.92 0.28
CA ARG A 223 -4.25 -19.54 1.08
C ARG A 223 -4.68 -20.96 0.62
N VAL A 224 -3.79 -21.69 -0.05
CA VAL A 224 -4.10 -23.04 -0.55
C VAL A 224 -3.77 -24.13 0.48
N ALA A 225 -4.49 -25.25 0.43
CA ALA A 225 -4.11 -26.46 1.15
C ALA A 225 -2.95 -27.19 0.44
N PRO A 226 -2.09 -27.93 1.16
CA PRO A 226 -1.03 -28.70 0.50
C PRO A 226 -1.65 -29.76 -0.43
N GLY A 227 -1.09 -29.91 -1.63
CA GLY A 227 -1.61 -30.86 -2.62
C GLY A 227 -1.43 -32.33 -2.22
N GLU A 228 -0.42 -32.63 -1.41
CA GLU A 228 -0.12 -33.97 -0.90
C GLU A 228 0.31 -33.93 0.57
N PRO A 229 0.18 -35.05 1.32
CA PRO A 229 0.75 -35.16 2.65
C PRO A 229 2.26 -34.95 2.65
N GLY A 230 2.79 -34.30 3.68
CA GLY A 230 4.22 -34.05 3.78
C GLY A 230 4.62 -33.15 4.93
N SER A 231 5.93 -32.94 5.07
CA SER A 231 6.47 -31.96 6.00
C SER A 231 6.26 -30.53 5.48
N CYS A 232 6.35 -29.54 6.36
CA CYS A 232 6.33 -28.14 5.94
C CYS A 232 7.50 -27.75 5.01
N TYR A 233 8.59 -28.54 4.98
CA TYR A 233 9.72 -28.32 4.08
C TYR A 233 9.45 -28.77 2.64
N SER A 234 8.49 -29.67 2.46
CA SER A 234 8.11 -30.27 1.17
C SER A 234 6.79 -29.72 0.60
N GLN A 235 6.11 -28.86 1.36
CA GLN A 235 4.79 -28.29 1.06
C GLN A 235 4.88 -26.80 0.77
#